data_AF-A0ABD5WKZ2-F1
#
_entry.id   AF-A0ABD5WKZ2-F1
#
_cell.length_a   1.000
_cell.length_b   1.000
_cell.length_c   1.000
_cell.angle_alpha   90.00
_cell.angle_beta   90.00
_cell.angle_gamma   90.00
#
_symmetry.space_group_name_H-M   'P 1'
#
loop_
_entity.id
_entity.type
_entity.pdbx_description
1 polymer ?
#
loop_
_entity_poly.entity_id
_entity_poly.type
_entity_poly.pdbx_seq_one_letter_code
_entity_poly.pdbx_strand_id
1 'polypeptide(L)'
;MAGDEPFVLSAIAGLPADASAAATHERKNSLGPVAFVVAGVEEALSFDGLRVEIDAVSDDGADYEWSGEAAAILVGNVRQFAAEGGQADAEDGLLEVTVVERLPARDALVEYVEQRAFQWETEHVTELHARRLDFESPVGQPVAFSLDGEIREFERVTLAARPGALRVRVGDDYDPDP
;
A
#
# COMPACT_ATOMS: atom_id res chain seq x y z
N MET A 1 13.44 -3.25 -1.22
CA MET A 1 14.26 -2.48 -0.25
C MET A 1 13.59 -1.14 -0.04
N ALA A 2 13.54 -0.64 1.19
CA ALA A 2 13.18 0.74 1.53
C ALA A 2 14.43 1.39 2.15
N GLY A 3 15.19 2.12 1.34
CA GLY A 3 16.56 2.52 1.71
C GLY A 3 17.42 1.28 1.99
N ASP A 4 17.96 1.20 3.20
CA ASP A 4 18.76 0.06 3.66
C ASP A 4 17.93 -1.06 4.31
N GLU A 5 16.63 -0.86 4.54
CA GLU A 5 15.73 -1.83 5.16
C GLU A 5 15.18 -2.81 4.09
N PRO A 6 15.40 -4.12 4.24
CA PRO A 6 14.82 -5.11 3.34
C PRO A 6 13.34 -5.34 3.65
N PHE A 7 12.57 -5.62 2.60
CA PHE A 7 11.24 -6.21 2.67
C PHE A 7 11.08 -7.15 1.48
N VAL A 8 10.24 -8.17 1.62
CA VAL A 8 9.98 -9.21 0.63
C VAL A 8 8.53 -9.17 0.16
N LEU A 9 7.57 -9.01 1.07
CA LEU A 9 6.15 -8.99 0.73
C LEU A 9 5.72 -7.60 0.32
N SER A 10 5.79 -6.66 1.25
CA SER A 10 5.23 -5.33 1.04
C SER A 10 5.75 -4.28 2.01
N ALA A 11 5.76 -3.03 1.56
CA ALA A 11 5.90 -1.83 2.36
C ALA A 11 4.59 -1.04 2.31
N ILE A 12 3.97 -0.80 3.46
CA ILE A 12 2.64 -0.18 3.54
C ILE A 12 2.69 1.03 4.47
N ALA A 13 2.18 2.18 4.04
CA ALA A 13 2.01 3.37 4.86
C ALA A 13 0.54 3.79 4.94
N GLY A 14 0.19 4.47 6.04
CA GLY A 14 -1.14 5.06 6.26
C GLY A 14 -2.07 4.11 7.00
N LEU A 15 -3.37 4.21 6.73
CA LEU A 15 -4.42 3.49 7.45
C LEU A 15 -4.15 2.00 7.74
N PRO A 16 -3.62 1.21 6.79
CA PRO A 16 -3.35 -0.21 7.06
C PRO A 16 -2.15 -0.45 7.97
N ALA A 17 -1.19 0.48 8.02
CA ALA A 17 -0.02 0.39 8.91
C ALA A 17 -0.43 0.67 10.37
N ASP A 18 -1.27 1.69 10.59
CA ASP A 18 -1.80 2.03 11.92
C ASP A 18 -2.74 0.93 12.45
N ALA A 19 -3.61 0.39 11.60
CA ALA A 19 -4.46 -0.75 11.97
C ALA A 19 -3.64 -2.00 12.35
N SER A 20 -2.49 -2.24 11.71
CA SER A 20 -1.58 -3.33 12.07
C SER A 20 -0.87 -3.10 13.41
N ALA A 21 -0.52 -1.86 13.74
CA ALA A 21 0.06 -1.50 15.04
C ALA A 21 -0.99 -1.55 16.18
N ALA A 22 -2.23 -1.14 15.89
CA ALA A 22 -3.35 -1.14 16.84
C ALA A 22 -3.93 -2.55 17.11
N ALA A 23 -3.70 -3.52 16.22
CA ALA A 23 -4.19 -4.89 16.34
C ALA A 23 -3.43 -5.73 17.39
N THR A 24 -3.38 -5.26 18.64
CA THR A 24 -2.99 -6.07 19.79
C THR A 24 -4.19 -6.92 20.22
N HIS A 25 -4.31 -8.14 19.71
CA HIS A 25 -4.99 -9.35 20.24
C HIS A 25 -6.32 -9.31 21.05
N GLU A 26 -7.00 -8.18 21.25
CA GLU A 26 -8.26 -8.09 21.99
C GLU A 26 -9.40 -7.60 21.10
N ARG A 27 -10.37 -8.50 20.89
CA ARG A 27 -11.77 -8.31 20.41
C ARG A 27 -12.17 -9.14 19.19
N LYS A 28 -11.74 -10.40 19.11
CA LYS A 28 -12.23 -11.34 18.09
C LYS A 28 -13.51 -12.12 18.42
N ASN A 29 -14.22 -11.88 19.54
CA ASN A 29 -15.26 -12.82 19.98
C ASN A 29 -16.68 -12.28 20.27
N SER A 30 -17.07 -11.07 19.87
CA SER A 30 -18.44 -10.60 20.20
C SER A 30 -19.19 -9.78 19.16
N LEU A 31 -18.57 -9.37 18.06
CA LEU A 31 -19.24 -8.52 17.08
C LEU A 31 -18.92 -9.04 15.68
N GLY A 32 -19.95 -9.53 14.98
CA GLY A 32 -19.81 -10.14 13.66
C GLY A 32 -19.22 -9.20 12.58
N PRO A 33 -19.18 -9.63 11.31
CA PRO A 33 -18.43 -8.97 10.22
C PRO A 33 -18.67 -7.47 10.06
N VAL A 34 -19.86 -6.98 10.41
CA VAL A 34 -20.26 -5.56 10.31
C VAL A 34 -19.52 -4.65 11.29
N ALA A 35 -19.12 -5.13 12.47
CA ALA A 35 -18.44 -4.28 13.45
C ALA A 35 -16.95 -4.07 13.15
N PHE A 36 -16.31 -5.02 12.48
CA PHE A 36 -14.98 -4.83 11.89
C PHE A 36 -15.01 -3.70 10.85
N VAL A 37 -16.09 -3.64 10.06
CA VAL A 37 -16.31 -2.58 9.07
C VAL A 37 -16.56 -1.24 9.75
N VAL A 38 -17.37 -1.17 10.81
CA VAL A 38 -17.60 0.09 11.55
C VAL A 38 -16.33 0.61 12.23
N ALA A 39 -15.55 -0.26 12.88
CA ALA A 39 -14.28 0.13 13.50
C ALA A 39 -13.27 0.61 12.44
N GLY A 40 -13.15 -0.10 11.32
CA GLY A 40 -12.31 0.32 10.20
C GLY A 40 -12.75 1.66 9.58
N VAL A 41 -14.06 1.94 9.55
CA VAL A 41 -14.61 3.22 9.08
C VAL A 41 -14.36 4.35 10.08
N GLU A 42 -14.54 4.13 11.38
CA GLU A 42 -14.23 5.15 12.40
C GLU A 42 -12.75 5.49 12.42
N GLU A 43 -11.88 4.50 12.27
CA GLU A 43 -10.43 4.68 12.18
C GLU A 43 -10.06 5.44 10.88
N ALA A 44 -10.64 5.06 9.74
CA ALA A 44 -10.52 5.79 8.47
C ALA A 44 -11.01 7.24 8.54
N LEU A 45 -12.08 7.52 9.29
CA LEU A 45 -12.61 8.87 9.48
C LEU A 45 -11.78 9.71 10.45
N SER A 46 -11.04 9.07 11.36
CA SER A 46 -10.15 9.74 12.32
C SER A 46 -8.72 9.91 11.80
N PHE A 47 -8.34 9.19 10.76
CA PHE A 47 -7.02 9.28 10.15
C PHE A 47 -6.84 10.62 9.44
N ASP A 48 -5.81 11.37 9.84
CA ASP A 48 -5.53 12.71 9.33
C ASP A 48 -4.96 12.72 7.91
N GLY A 49 -4.76 11.54 7.29
CA GLY A 49 -4.16 11.42 5.96
C GLY A 49 -2.64 11.51 6.01
N LEU A 50 -2.00 11.01 4.96
CA LEU A 50 -0.58 11.21 4.69
C LEU A 50 -0.44 12.29 3.64
N ARG A 51 0.08 13.46 4.00
CA ARG A 51 0.52 14.42 2.98
C ARG A 51 1.88 13.98 2.45
N VAL A 52 1.96 13.58 1.18
CA VAL A 52 3.17 12.95 0.61
C VAL A 52 3.42 13.41 -0.82
N GLU A 53 4.68 13.30 -1.23
CA GLU A 53 5.17 13.46 -2.59
C GLU A 53 5.82 12.13 -2.99
N ILE A 54 5.51 11.66 -4.21
CA ILE A 54 5.95 10.39 -4.77
C ILE A 54 6.49 10.65 -6.17
N ASP A 55 7.74 10.24 -6.41
CA ASP A 55 8.33 10.20 -7.75
C ASP A 55 8.64 8.74 -8.08
N ALA A 56 8.11 8.23 -9.18
CA ALA A 56 8.30 6.85 -9.59
C ALA A 56 8.89 6.78 -11.01
N VAL A 57 9.73 5.77 -11.22
CA VAL A 57 10.25 5.42 -12.55
C VAL A 57 9.58 4.12 -12.97
N SER A 58 8.76 4.18 -14.00
CA SER A 58 8.03 3.04 -14.55
C SER A 58 8.94 2.01 -15.23
N ASP A 59 8.34 0.92 -15.70
CA ASP A 59 9.04 -0.13 -16.44
C ASP A 59 9.63 0.35 -17.77
N ASP A 60 8.92 1.23 -18.49
CA ASP A 60 9.33 1.86 -19.75
C ASP A 60 10.28 3.07 -19.55
N GLY A 61 10.55 3.41 -18.29
CA GLY A 61 11.45 4.48 -17.89
C GLY A 61 10.84 5.88 -17.93
N ALA A 62 9.51 5.99 -18.07
CA ALA A 62 8.81 7.23 -17.85
C ALA A 62 8.83 7.62 -16.37
N ASP A 63 8.98 8.92 -16.11
CA ASP A 63 8.82 9.49 -14.78
C ASP A 63 7.33 9.72 -14.49
N TYR A 64 6.90 9.34 -13.29
CA TYR A 64 5.55 9.56 -12.77
C TYR A 64 5.65 10.32 -11.44
N GLU A 65 5.00 11.47 -11.36
CA GLU A 65 4.99 12.31 -10.17
C GLU A 65 3.56 12.35 -9.60
N TRP A 66 3.44 12.13 -8.29
CA TRP A 66 2.18 12.25 -7.55
C TRP A 66 2.41 13.05 -6.26
N SER A 67 1.48 13.95 -5.94
CA SER A 67 1.53 14.75 -4.71
C SER A 67 0.11 15.01 -4.21
N GLY A 68 -0.14 14.74 -2.94
CA GLY A 68 -1.47 14.90 -2.38
C GLY A 68 -1.61 14.44 -0.93
N GLU A 69 -2.87 14.26 -0.52
CA GLU A 69 -3.20 13.55 0.72
C GLU A 69 -3.61 12.12 0.38
N ALA A 70 -2.83 11.14 0.85
CA ALA A 70 -3.11 9.72 0.68
C ALA A 70 -3.76 9.16 1.95
N ALA A 71 -4.75 8.30 1.79
CA ALA A 71 -5.27 7.44 2.85
C ALA A 71 -4.31 6.27 3.10
N ALA A 72 -3.71 5.72 2.04
CA ALA A 72 -2.75 4.65 2.12
C ALA A 72 -1.80 4.65 0.91
N ILE A 73 -0.60 4.12 1.14
CA ILE A 73 0.36 3.81 0.08
C ILE A 73 0.73 2.34 0.27
N LEU A 74 0.49 1.54 -0.75
CA LEU A 74 0.73 0.10 -0.75
C LEU A 74 1.80 -0.19 -1.79
N VAL A 75 2.93 -0.74 -1.35
CA VAL A 75 4.02 -1.13 -2.24
C VAL A 75 4.25 -2.62 -2.08
N GLY A 76 3.96 -3.39 -3.12
CA GLY A 76 4.13 -4.84 -3.19
C GLY A 76 5.36 -5.23 -3.97
N ASN A 77 6.09 -6.24 -3.47
CA ASN A 77 7.19 -6.87 -4.21
C ASN A 77 6.84 -8.31 -4.65
N VAL A 78 5.96 -9.01 -3.93
CA VAL A 78 5.39 -10.30 -4.39
C VAL A 78 3.87 -10.36 -4.27
N ARG A 79 3.25 -9.24 -3.89
CA ARG A 79 1.82 -9.14 -3.62
C ARG A 79 1.24 -7.98 -4.41
N GLN A 80 0.16 -8.25 -5.12
CA GLN A 80 -0.68 -7.20 -5.70
C GLN A 80 -1.75 -6.76 -4.70
N PHE A 81 -1.99 -5.46 -4.64
CA PHE A 81 -3.03 -4.86 -3.79
C PHE A 81 -4.28 -4.47 -4.58
N ALA A 82 -4.13 -4.26 -5.88
CA ALA A 82 -5.18 -4.00 -6.86
C ALA A 82 -5.97 -5.28 -7.26
N ALA A 83 -7.11 -5.09 -7.95
CA ALA A 83 -8.03 -6.14 -8.42
C ALA A 83 -8.53 -7.09 -7.31
N GLU A 84 -8.68 -8.40 -7.57
CA GLU A 84 -9.06 -9.40 -6.56
C GLU A 84 -7.96 -9.66 -5.50
N GLY A 85 -6.85 -8.90 -5.56
CA GLY A 85 -5.58 -9.22 -4.94
C GLY A 85 -4.88 -10.37 -5.67
N GLY A 86 -3.63 -10.63 -5.32
CA GLY A 86 -2.91 -11.71 -5.99
C GLY A 86 -1.42 -11.73 -5.73
N GLN A 87 -0.76 -12.60 -6.49
CA GLN A 87 0.69 -12.66 -6.56
C GLN A 87 1.16 -11.57 -7.55
N ALA A 88 2.11 -10.75 -7.13
CA ALA A 88 2.85 -9.91 -8.08
C ALA A 88 4.00 -10.72 -8.69
N ASP A 89 4.50 -10.32 -9.85
CA ASP A 89 5.73 -10.88 -10.40
C ASP A 89 6.91 -10.54 -9.46
N ALA A 90 7.53 -11.57 -8.91
CA ALA A 90 8.66 -11.43 -7.98
C ALA A 90 10.02 -11.36 -8.70
N GLU A 91 10.03 -11.65 -10.00
CA GLU A 91 11.20 -11.86 -10.85
C GLU A 91 11.44 -10.72 -11.86
N ASP A 92 10.42 -9.92 -12.19
CA ASP A 92 10.50 -8.81 -13.15
C ASP A 92 11.34 -7.60 -12.66
N GLY A 93 11.58 -7.51 -11.35
CA GLY A 93 12.31 -6.39 -10.74
C GLY A 93 11.51 -5.10 -10.64
N LEU A 94 10.19 -5.17 -10.68
CA LEU A 94 9.27 -4.07 -10.49
C LEU A 94 8.61 -4.15 -9.10
N LEU A 95 7.99 -3.05 -8.70
CA LEU A 95 7.15 -2.95 -7.52
C LEU A 95 5.73 -2.61 -7.96
N GLU A 96 4.76 -3.30 -7.36
CA GLU A 96 3.33 -2.97 -7.45
C GLU A 96 3.06 -1.79 -6.52
N VAL A 97 2.71 -0.63 -7.08
CA VAL A 97 2.43 0.57 -6.29
C VAL A 97 0.96 0.92 -6.41
N THR A 98 0.29 1.04 -5.27
CA THR A 98 -1.08 1.57 -5.18
C THR A 98 -1.10 2.76 -4.24
N VAL A 99 -1.53 3.91 -4.75
CA VAL A 99 -1.80 5.11 -3.95
C VAL A 99 -3.30 5.26 -3.82
N VAL A 100 -3.81 5.18 -2.60
CA VAL A 100 -5.22 5.43 -2.30
C VAL A 100 -5.33 6.86 -1.82
N GLU A 101 -5.97 7.71 -2.63
CA GLU A 101 -6.19 9.10 -2.27
C GLU A 101 -7.12 9.22 -1.08
N ARG A 102 -6.89 10.24 -0.24
CA ARG A 102 -7.79 10.53 0.85
C ARG A 102 -9.00 11.29 0.31
N LEU A 103 -10.16 10.67 0.44
CA LEU A 103 -11.41 11.35 0.16
C LEU A 103 -11.98 12.08 1.37
N PRO A 104 -12.69 13.21 1.15
CA PRO A 104 -13.60 13.74 2.13
C PRO A 104 -14.61 12.66 2.56
N ALA A 105 -14.98 12.63 3.84
CA ALA A 105 -15.84 11.59 4.42
C ALA A 105 -17.16 11.33 3.67
N ARG A 106 -17.71 12.33 2.99
CA ARG A 106 -18.93 12.18 2.17
C ARG A 106 -18.65 11.41 0.88
N ASP A 107 -17.52 11.69 0.24
CA ASP A 107 -17.15 11.11 -1.04
C ASP A 107 -16.66 9.66 -0.84
N ALA A 108 -15.92 9.40 0.25
CA ALA A 108 -15.54 8.04 0.66
C ALA A 108 -16.74 7.10 0.84
N LEU A 109 -17.87 7.62 1.36
CA LEU A 109 -19.10 6.84 1.51
C LEU A 109 -19.78 6.54 0.17
N VAL A 110 -19.74 7.49 -0.78
CA VAL A 110 -20.31 7.32 -2.13
C VAL A 110 -19.48 6.28 -2.90
N GLU A 111 -18.16 6.44 -2.91
CA GLU A 111 -17.24 5.56 -3.60
C GLU A 111 -17.33 4.12 -3.06
N TYR A 112 -17.42 3.93 -1.75
CA TYR A 112 -17.62 2.60 -1.16
C TYR A 112 -18.91 1.92 -1.65
N VAL A 113 -19.98 2.68 -1.83
CA VAL A 113 -21.24 2.16 -2.39
C VAL A 113 -21.05 1.80 -3.87
N GLU A 114 -20.32 2.60 -4.63
CA GLU A 114 -20.04 2.37 -6.05
C GLU A 114 -19.13 1.15 -6.27
N GLN A 115 -18.03 1.03 -5.53
CA GLN A 115 -17.14 -0.14 -5.58
C GLN A 115 -17.91 -1.43 -5.29
N ARG A 116 -18.76 -1.42 -4.26
CA ARG A 116 -19.54 -2.60 -3.87
C ARG A 116 -20.69 -2.93 -4.83
N ALA A 117 -21.21 -1.94 -5.55
CA ALA A 117 -22.33 -2.12 -6.47
C ALA A 117 -21.89 -2.37 -7.92
N PHE A 118 -20.73 -1.86 -8.34
CA PHE A 118 -20.33 -1.77 -9.75
C PHE A 118 -18.92 -2.26 -10.07
N GLN A 119 -18.08 -2.63 -9.08
CA GLN A 119 -16.70 -3.12 -9.28
C GLN A 119 -15.86 -2.19 -10.18
N TRP A 120 -16.05 -0.87 -10.10
CA TRP A 120 -15.29 0.07 -10.91
C TRP A 120 -13.90 0.34 -10.32
N GLU A 121 -12.91 0.44 -11.22
CA GLU A 121 -11.70 1.22 -11.01
C GLU A 121 -12.12 2.64 -10.60
N THR A 122 -11.67 3.11 -9.46
CA THR A 122 -12.08 4.41 -8.95
C THR A 122 -11.03 5.45 -9.29
N GLU A 123 -11.48 6.66 -9.62
CA GLU A 123 -10.59 7.78 -9.99
C GLU A 123 -9.63 8.22 -8.85
N HIS A 124 -9.82 7.66 -7.65
CA HIS A 124 -9.07 7.97 -6.43
C HIS A 124 -8.09 6.86 -6.02
N VAL A 125 -7.93 5.84 -6.86
CA VAL A 125 -6.90 4.81 -6.72
C VAL A 125 -5.98 4.91 -7.90
N THR A 126 -4.71 5.23 -7.64
CA THR A 126 -3.65 5.20 -8.63
C THR A 126 -2.89 3.89 -8.50
N GLU A 127 -2.74 3.17 -9.60
CA GLU A 127 -1.95 1.95 -9.70
C GLU A 127 -0.83 2.15 -10.73
N LEU A 128 0.39 1.73 -10.39
CA LEU A 128 1.51 1.73 -11.31
C LEU A 128 2.53 0.64 -10.95
N HIS A 129 3.28 0.19 -11.96
CA HIS A 129 4.48 -0.63 -11.75
C HIS A 129 5.72 0.27 -11.78
N ALA A 130 6.58 0.14 -10.78
CA ALA A 130 7.73 1.01 -10.62
C ALA A 130 9.02 0.22 -10.37
N ARG A 131 10.09 0.54 -11.11
CA ARG A 131 11.46 0.06 -10.82
C ARG A 131 12.01 0.70 -9.54
N ARG A 132 11.58 1.93 -9.30
CA ARG A 132 11.99 2.79 -8.21
C ARG A 132 10.83 3.71 -7.87
N LEU A 133 10.61 3.89 -6.57
CA LEU A 133 9.67 4.86 -6.02
C LEU A 133 10.39 5.66 -4.94
N ASP A 134 10.51 6.96 -5.14
CA ASP A 134 10.95 7.90 -4.14
C ASP A 134 9.73 8.44 -3.39
N PHE A 135 9.82 8.38 -2.07
CA PHE A 135 8.81 8.88 -1.17
C PHE A 135 9.38 10.05 -0.36
N GLU A 136 8.59 11.11 -0.22
CA GLU A 136 8.89 12.24 0.66
C GLU A 136 7.67 12.70 1.45
N SER A 137 7.89 13.01 2.73
CA SER A 137 6.96 13.73 3.59
C SER A 137 7.29 15.24 3.54
N PRO A 138 6.55 16.06 2.76
CA PRO A 138 6.86 17.48 2.57
C PRO A 138 6.69 18.31 3.86
N VAL A 139 5.98 17.78 4.86
CA VAL A 139 5.80 18.44 6.16
C VAL A 139 6.95 18.21 7.14
N GLY A 140 7.98 17.44 6.74
CA GLY A 140 9.17 17.16 7.55
C GLY A 140 8.90 16.31 8.79
N GLN A 141 7.78 15.57 8.80
CA GLN A 141 7.45 14.61 9.84
C GLN A 141 7.61 13.19 9.28
N PRO A 142 8.28 12.27 10.00
CA PRO A 142 8.41 10.89 9.54
C PRO A 142 7.04 10.23 9.39
N VAL A 143 6.88 9.44 8.32
CA VAL A 143 5.71 8.59 8.09
C VAL A 143 6.06 7.16 8.45
N ALA A 144 5.18 6.50 9.19
CA ALA A 144 5.31 5.10 9.54
C ALA A 144 4.99 4.21 8.33
N PHE A 145 5.93 3.33 8.00
CA PHE A 145 5.79 2.24 7.06
C PHE A 145 5.85 0.90 7.80
N SER A 146 4.89 0.04 7.52
CA SER A 146 4.94 -1.38 7.84
C SER A 146 5.68 -2.12 6.73
N LEU A 147 6.91 -2.53 6.99
CA LEU A 147 7.74 -3.36 6.11
C LEU A 147 7.57 -4.82 6.54
N ASP A 148 6.83 -5.61 5.78
CA ASP A 148 6.48 -7.00 6.12
C ASP A 148 5.87 -7.17 7.55
N GLY A 149 5.23 -6.11 8.08
CA GLY A 149 4.67 -6.09 9.44
C GLY A 149 5.56 -5.43 10.49
N GLU A 150 6.81 -5.11 10.18
CA GLU A 150 7.70 -4.36 11.07
C GLU A 150 7.60 -2.86 10.79
N ILE A 151 7.38 -2.05 11.83
CA ILE A 151 7.28 -0.61 11.68
C ILE A 151 8.67 0.03 11.53
N ARG A 152 8.81 0.89 10.53
CA ARG A 152 9.93 1.81 10.31
C ARG A 152 9.37 3.20 9.98
N GLU A 153 10.12 4.24 10.28
CA GLU A 153 9.69 5.62 10.04
C GLU A 153 10.62 6.28 9.03
N PHE A 154 10.03 6.98 8.05
CA PHE A 154 10.78 7.65 6.99
C PHE A 154 10.24 9.06 6.75
N GLU A 155 11.12 10.05 6.76
CA GLU A 155 10.82 11.36 6.17
C GLU A 155 11.00 11.33 4.65
N ARG A 156 12.04 10.62 4.20
CA ARG A 156 12.35 10.36 2.80
C ARG A 156 12.88 8.94 2.66
N VAL A 157 12.44 8.21 1.64
CA VAL A 157 12.95 6.87 1.37
C VAL A 157 12.78 6.51 -0.09
N THR A 158 13.80 5.88 -0.67
CA THR A 158 13.68 5.23 -1.98
C THR A 158 13.30 3.77 -1.77
N LEU A 159 12.19 3.35 -2.37
CA LEU A 159 11.80 1.96 -2.51
C LEU A 159 12.22 1.44 -3.89
N ALA A 160 12.88 0.28 -3.90
CA ALA A 160 13.27 -0.39 -5.14
C ALA A 160 13.40 -1.91 -4.93
N ALA A 161 13.06 -2.67 -5.97
CA ALA A 161 13.35 -4.09 -6.01
C ALA A 161 14.85 -4.34 -6.21
N ARG A 162 15.36 -5.47 -5.69
CA ARG A 162 16.72 -5.93 -5.93
C ARG A 162 16.66 -7.30 -6.63
N PRO A 163 16.67 -7.33 -7.97
CA PRO A 163 16.50 -8.57 -8.73
C PRO A 163 17.51 -9.64 -8.31
N GLY A 164 17.03 -10.86 -8.05
CA GLY A 164 17.86 -12.02 -7.71
C GLY A 164 18.57 -11.95 -6.35
N ALA A 165 18.17 -11.07 -5.44
CA ALA A 165 18.79 -10.94 -4.12
C ALA A 165 18.53 -12.13 -3.18
N LEU A 166 17.44 -12.87 -3.40
CA LEU A 166 17.03 -14.01 -2.58
C LEU A 166 16.68 -15.21 -3.48
N ARG A 167 16.96 -16.42 -2.99
CA ARG A 167 16.52 -17.67 -3.63
C ARG A 167 15.53 -18.36 -2.73
N VAL A 168 14.30 -18.54 -3.21
CA VAL A 168 13.19 -19.14 -2.47
C VAL A 168 12.81 -20.46 -3.15
N ARG A 169 12.43 -21.47 -2.36
CA ARG A 169 11.82 -22.68 -2.90
C ARG A 169 10.33 -22.43 -3.05
N VAL A 170 9.83 -22.55 -4.27
CA VAL A 170 8.43 -22.35 -4.61
C VAL A 170 7.70 -23.70 -4.75
N GLY A 171 6.37 -23.67 -4.63
CA GLY A 171 5.50 -24.84 -4.84
C GLY A 171 5.10 -25.00 -6.30
N ASP A 172 4.39 -26.08 -6.60
CA ASP A 172 3.94 -26.39 -7.97
C ASP A 172 2.92 -25.37 -8.52
N ASP A 173 2.25 -24.63 -7.64
CA ASP A 173 1.26 -23.59 -7.98
C ASP A 173 1.88 -22.20 -8.17
N TYR A 174 3.21 -22.06 -8.10
CA TYR A 174 3.87 -20.78 -8.34
C TYR A 174 3.89 -20.44 -9.82
N ASP A 175 3.38 -19.26 -10.16
CA ASP A 175 3.46 -18.70 -11.50
C ASP A 175 4.59 -17.67 -11.55
N PRO A 176 5.67 -17.87 -12.33
CA PRO A 176 6.72 -16.86 -12.47
C PRO A 176 6.31 -15.66 -13.34
N ASP A 177 5.14 -15.68 -14.00
CA ASP A 177 4.61 -14.61 -14.86
C ASP A 177 3.07 -14.53 -14.71
N PRO A 178 2.57 -14.12 -13.51
CA PRO A 178 1.16 -14.19 -13.09
C PRO A 178 0.19 -13.25 -13.82
#